data_AF-G9BY95-F1
#
_entry.id   AF-G9BY95-F1
#
_cell.length_a   1.000
_cell.length_b   1.000
_cell.length_c   1.000
_cell.angle_alpha   90.00
_cell.angle_beta   90.00
_cell.angle_gamma   90.00
#
_symmetry.space_group_name_H-M   'P 1'
#
loop_
_entity.id
_entity.type
_entity.pdbx_description
1 polymer ?
#
loop_
_entity_poly.entity_id
_entity_poly.type
_entity_poly.pdbx_seq_one_letter_code
_entity_poly.pdbx_strand_id
1 'polypeptide(L)'
;MSINGPNLPATVPYGPARGQPNPHPDRKVIHVGDQDVQLQVQVGTIILELEDDSYIPGIEEAVDEVFADKGFSCTVQQGRYMKTKPTVSDYARYGPDADEKILGLVDPGKKGGPTIIQGTK
;
A
#
# COMPACT_ATOMS: atom_id res chain seq x y z
N MET A 1 -2.76 5.45 -5.05
CA MET A 1 -1.83 5.32 -3.90
C MET A 1 -1.57 3.84 -3.61
N SER A 2 -0.32 3.46 -3.35
CA SER A 2 0.06 2.12 -2.90
C SER A 2 0.98 2.21 -1.67
N ILE A 3 0.81 1.29 -0.73
CA ILE A 3 1.61 1.22 0.51
C ILE A 3 2.40 -0.08 0.49
N ASN A 4 3.73 0.05 0.53
CA ASN A 4 4.67 -1.05 0.41
C ASN A 4 5.52 -1.18 1.67
N GLY A 5 5.92 -2.43 1.95
CA GLY A 5 6.84 -2.80 3.00
C GLY A 5 6.72 -4.27 3.38
N PRO A 6 7.41 -4.71 4.45
CA PRO A 6 7.35 -6.10 4.91
C PRO A 6 5.92 -6.56 5.18
N ASN A 7 5.58 -7.77 4.74
CA ASN A 7 4.24 -8.35 4.89
C ASN A 7 3.92 -8.65 6.37
N LEU A 8 2.71 -8.29 6.81
CA LEU A 8 2.14 -8.62 8.12
C LEU A 8 0.97 -9.60 7.94
N PRO A 9 1.26 -10.90 7.69
CA PRO A 9 0.23 -11.88 7.37
C PRO A 9 -0.68 -12.15 8.59
N ALA A 10 -1.91 -12.57 8.32
CA ALA A 10 -2.89 -12.95 9.35
C ALA A 10 -2.47 -14.17 10.17
N THR A 11 -1.79 -15.11 9.51
CA THR A 11 -1.34 -16.37 10.09
C THR A 11 0.15 -16.55 9.83
N VAL A 12 0.83 -17.26 10.72
CA VAL A 12 2.25 -17.59 10.55
C VAL A 12 2.45 -18.39 9.26
N PRO A 13 3.26 -17.90 8.30
CA PRO A 13 3.38 -18.52 6.98
C PRO A 13 4.29 -19.76 6.96
N TYR A 14 5.29 -19.83 7.83
CA TYR A 14 6.30 -20.91 7.86
C TYR A 14 6.74 -21.26 9.29
N GLY A 15 7.33 -22.45 9.45
CA GLY A 15 7.85 -22.93 10.74
C GLY A 15 6.84 -23.73 11.58
N PRO A 16 7.19 -24.06 12.84
CA PRO A 16 6.40 -24.95 13.69
C PRO A 16 4.99 -24.42 14.02
N ALA A 17 4.83 -23.11 14.11
CA ALA A 17 3.54 -22.46 14.39
C ALA A 17 2.72 -22.15 13.12
N ARG A 18 3.08 -22.72 11.96
CA ARG A 18 2.40 -22.44 10.68
C ARG A 18 0.89 -22.61 10.80
N GLY A 19 0.15 -21.62 10.28
CA GLY A 19 -1.31 -21.60 10.31
C GLY A 19 -1.92 -21.01 11.59
N GLN A 20 -1.15 -20.83 12.66
CA GLN A 20 -1.62 -20.14 13.86
C GLN A 20 -1.72 -18.62 13.63
N PRO A 21 -2.55 -17.90 14.40
CA PRO A 21 -2.62 -16.45 14.34
C PRO A 21 -1.24 -15.81 14.53
N ASN A 22 -0.94 -14.80 13.71
CA ASN A 22 0.31 -14.06 13.82
C ASN A 22 0.27 -13.13 15.05
N PRO A 23 1.15 -13.31 16.07
CA PRO A 23 1.14 -12.49 17.28
C PRO A 23 1.85 -11.13 17.13
N HIS A 24 2.22 -10.73 15.90
CA HIS A 24 2.96 -9.50 15.66
C HIS A 24 2.20 -8.27 16.19
N PRO A 25 2.79 -7.45 17.08
CA PRO A 25 2.09 -6.36 17.78
C PRO A 25 1.58 -5.27 16.82
N ASP A 26 2.28 -5.03 15.71
CA ASP A 26 1.87 -4.04 14.73
C ASP A 26 0.72 -4.48 13.82
N ARG A 27 0.17 -5.69 14.01
CA ARG A 27 -1.04 -6.14 13.28
C ARG A 27 -2.29 -5.53 13.90
N LYS A 28 -2.41 -4.21 13.80
CA LYS A 28 -3.48 -3.38 14.36
C LYS A 28 -4.45 -2.89 13.28
N VAL A 29 -5.64 -2.53 13.73
CA VAL A 29 -6.61 -1.77 12.93
C VAL A 29 -6.25 -0.30 13.06
N ILE A 30 -6.21 0.41 11.94
CA ILE A 30 -6.08 1.87 11.88
C ILE A 30 -7.36 2.45 11.31
N HIS A 31 -7.66 3.68 11.70
CA HIS A 31 -8.80 4.43 11.17
C HIS A 31 -8.30 5.38 10.07
N VAL A 32 -8.87 5.27 8.87
CA VAL A 32 -8.51 6.09 7.71
C VAL A 32 -9.80 6.65 7.09
N GLY A 33 -9.96 7.98 7.13
CA GLY A 33 -11.25 8.60 6.79
C GLY A 33 -12.35 8.08 7.71
N ASP A 34 -13.43 7.55 7.12
CA ASP A 34 -14.55 6.92 7.84
C ASP A 34 -14.45 5.39 7.91
N GLN A 35 -13.27 4.81 7.66
CA GLN A 35 -13.08 3.36 7.50
C GLN A 35 -12.02 2.79 8.42
N ASP A 36 -12.35 1.65 9.03
CA ASP A 36 -11.40 0.84 9.78
C ASP A 36 -10.67 -0.13 8.84
N VAL A 37 -9.35 -0.02 8.81
CA VAL A 37 -8.49 -0.80 7.92
C VAL A 37 -7.48 -1.57 8.75
N GLN A 38 -7.45 -2.89 8.58
CA GLN A 38 -6.39 -3.71 9.17
C GLN A 38 -5.07 -3.52 8.43
N LEU A 39 -4.00 -3.17 9.14
CA LEU A 39 -2.66 -3.12 8.56
C LEU A 39 -2.22 -4.51 8.11
N GLN A 40 -1.84 -4.60 6.83
CA GLN A 40 -1.35 -5.82 6.18
C GLN A 40 0.14 -5.77 5.85
N VAL A 41 0.76 -4.59 5.97
CA VAL A 41 2.18 -4.37 5.73
C VAL A 41 2.71 -3.43 6.80
N GLN A 42 3.98 -3.61 7.17
CA GLN A 42 4.71 -2.61 7.92
C GLN A 42 5.11 -1.50 6.94
N VAL A 43 4.54 -0.31 7.11
CA VAL A 43 4.69 0.80 6.16
C VAL A 43 6.16 1.20 6.08
N GLY A 44 6.76 1.08 4.89
CA GLY A 44 8.12 1.54 4.60
C GLY A 44 8.20 2.47 3.39
N THR A 45 7.27 2.36 2.44
CA THR A 45 7.22 3.22 1.26
C THR A 45 5.79 3.51 0.89
N ILE A 46 5.50 4.79 0.63
CA ILE A 46 4.20 5.26 0.17
C ILE A 46 4.40 5.74 -1.27
N ILE A 47 3.69 5.14 -2.21
CA ILE A 47 3.71 5.53 -3.62
C ILE A 47 2.42 6.29 -3.92
N LEU A 48 2.59 7.57 -4.28
CA LEU A 48 1.51 8.44 -4.70
C LEU A 48 1.56 8.63 -6.20
N GLU A 49 0.40 8.63 -6.82
CA GLU A 49 0.23 9.05 -8.21
C GLU A 49 -0.37 10.44 -8.17
N LEU A 50 0.29 11.38 -8.83
CA LEU A 50 -0.09 12.79 -8.86
C LEU A 50 -0.55 13.12 -10.28
N GLU A 51 -1.58 13.96 -10.38
CA GLU A 51 -2.02 14.49 -11.68
C GLU A 51 -0.98 15.45 -12.25
N ASP A 52 -0.33 16.23 -11.39
CA ASP A 52 0.72 17.18 -11.77
C ASP A 52 1.77 17.38 -10.66
N ASP A 53 2.92 17.93 -11.03
CA ASP A 53 4.06 18.13 -10.14
C ASP A 53 3.86 19.29 -9.14
N SER A 54 2.88 20.17 -9.35
CA SER A 54 2.57 21.30 -8.47
C SER A 54 2.14 20.88 -7.06
N TYR A 55 1.73 19.62 -6.89
CA TYR A 55 1.39 19.05 -5.58
C TYR A 55 2.61 18.61 -4.77
N ILE A 56 3.80 18.50 -5.39
CA ILE A 56 5.02 18.02 -4.70
C ILE A 56 5.38 18.87 -3.47
N PRO A 57 5.41 20.22 -3.54
CA PRO A 57 5.73 21.04 -2.38
C PRO A 57 4.78 20.84 -1.19
N GLY A 58 3.48 20.67 -1.45
CA GLY A 58 2.51 20.41 -0.39
C GLY A 58 2.66 19.02 0.23
N ILE A 59 3.15 18.04 -0.53
CA ILE A 59 3.48 16.71 0.00
C ILE A 59 4.73 16.78 0.86
N GLU A 60 5.77 17.52 0.43
CA GLU A 60 6.98 17.71 1.23
C GLU A 60 6.66 18.37 2.57
N GLU A 61 5.83 19.42 2.57
CA GLU A 61 5.38 20.09 3.80
C GLU A 61 4.60 19.13 4.72
N ALA A 62 3.62 18.39 4.19
CA ALA A 62 2.85 17.43 4.97
C ALA A 62 3.72 16.28 5.53
N VAL A 63 4.73 15.86 4.77
CA VAL A 63 5.68 14.83 5.18
C VAL A 63 6.57 15.35 6.32
N ASP A 64 7.10 16.57 6.19
CA ASP A 64 7.90 17.19 7.24
C ASP A 64 7.08 17.39 8.52
N GLU A 65 5.84 17.88 8.42
CA GLU A 65 4.94 18.05 9.58
C GLU A 65 4.67 16.71 10.29
N VAL A 66 4.28 15.68 9.54
CA VAL A 66 3.82 14.42 10.14
C VAL A 66 4.97 13.53 10.62
N PHE A 67 6.08 13.48 9.88
CA PHE A 67 7.17 12.54 10.15
C PHE A 67 8.32 13.14 10.95
N ALA A 68 8.62 14.44 10.82
CA ALA A 68 9.66 15.07 11.63
C ALA A 68 9.29 15.03 13.13
N ASP A 69 8.03 15.29 13.46
CA ASP A 69 7.49 15.19 14.82
C ASP A 69 7.66 13.78 15.43
N LYS A 70 7.71 12.76 14.58
CA LYS A 70 7.84 11.36 14.99
C LYS A 70 9.28 10.84 14.93
N GLY A 71 10.24 11.70 14.55
CA GLY A 71 11.66 11.35 14.44
C GLY A 71 11.96 10.36 13.32
N PHE A 72 11.10 10.27 12.30
CA PHE A 72 11.33 9.42 11.14
C PHE A 72 11.98 10.22 10.02
N SER A 73 13.09 9.70 9.46
CA SER A 73 13.64 10.24 8.22
C SER A 73 12.87 9.66 7.03
N CYS A 74 12.32 10.54 6.21
CA CYS A 74 11.62 10.21 4.98
C CYS A 74 12.31 10.90 3.80
N THR A 75 12.36 10.22 2.66
CA THR A 75 12.88 10.80 1.41
C THR A 75 11.76 10.80 0.40
N VAL A 76 11.42 11.98 -0.11
CA VAL A 76 10.49 12.14 -1.23
C VAL A 76 11.28 11.90 -2.53
N GLN A 77 10.78 10.99 -3.36
CA GLN A 77 11.39 10.67 -4.66
C GLN A 77 10.33 10.80 -5.75
N GLN A 78 10.65 11.57 -6.80
CA GLN A 78 9.82 11.64 -7.99
C GLN A 78 10.28 10.58 -8.99
N GLY A 79 9.33 9.81 -9.51
CA GLY A 79 9.63 8.75 -10.45
C GLY A 79 8.39 8.02 -10.93
N ARG A 80 8.57 7.14 -11.92
CA ARG A 80 7.49 6.33 -12.45
C ARG A 80 7.52 4.93 -11.83
N TYR A 81 6.67 4.74 -10.83
CA TYR A 81 6.62 3.49 -10.07
C TYR A 81 5.46 2.58 -10.46
N MET A 82 4.37 3.14 -10.99
CA MET A 82 3.23 2.35 -11.46
C MET A 82 3.47 1.84 -12.88
N LYS A 83 2.92 0.66 -13.17
CA LYS A 83 2.96 0.06 -14.51
C LYS A 83 2.15 0.91 -15.47
N THR A 84 2.65 1.04 -16.70
CA THR A 84 2.03 1.82 -17.77
C THR A 84 1.22 0.97 -18.73
N LYS A 85 1.48 -0.34 -18.70
CA LYS A 85 0.86 -1.35 -19.54
C LYS A 85 0.63 -2.63 -18.72
N PRO A 86 -0.49 -3.33 -18.92
CA PRO A 86 -0.73 -4.63 -18.30
C PRO A 86 0.36 -5.65 -18.65
N THR A 87 0.73 -6.49 -17.69
CA THR A 87 1.54 -7.68 -17.95
C THR A 87 0.67 -8.94 -18.03
N VAL A 88 1.23 -10.03 -18.56
CA VAL A 88 0.56 -11.34 -18.63
C VAL A 88 0.07 -11.79 -17.25
N SER A 89 0.84 -11.54 -16.20
CA SER A 89 0.46 -11.86 -14.81
C SER A 89 -0.77 -11.06 -14.34
N ASP A 90 -0.93 -9.83 -14.80
CA ASP A 90 -2.09 -9.01 -14.44
C ASP A 90 -3.35 -9.55 -15.12
N TYR A 91 -3.27 -9.91 -16.41
CA TYR A 91 -4.36 -10.57 -17.14
C TYR A 91 -4.71 -11.95 -16.55
N ALA A 92 -3.71 -12.73 -16.13
CA ALA A 92 -3.96 -14.02 -15.50
C ALA A 92 -4.72 -13.89 -14.17
N ARG A 93 -4.55 -12.75 -13.49
CA ARG A 93 -5.18 -12.47 -12.19
C ARG A 93 -6.58 -11.89 -12.33
N TYR A 94 -6.77 -10.91 -13.21
CA TYR A 94 -8.01 -10.14 -13.33
C TYR A 94 -8.87 -10.52 -14.53
N GLY A 95 -8.34 -11.34 -15.45
CA GLY A 95 -8.99 -11.70 -16.70
C GLY A 95 -8.68 -10.73 -17.84
N PRO A 96 -9.19 -11.00 -19.06
CA PRO A 96 -8.98 -10.16 -20.24
C PRO A 96 -9.63 -8.77 -20.14
N ASP A 97 -10.72 -8.65 -19.37
CA ASP A 97 -11.50 -7.41 -19.20
C ASP A 97 -11.13 -6.65 -17.91
N ALA A 98 -9.87 -6.77 -17.47
CA ALA A 98 -9.39 -6.13 -16.25
C ALA A 98 -9.40 -4.60 -16.37
N ASP A 99 -9.94 -3.91 -15.37
CA ASP A 99 -9.91 -2.44 -15.32
C ASP A 99 -8.45 -1.95 -15.27
N GLU A 100 -8.07 -1.10 -16.22
CA GLU A 100 -6.70 -0.59 -16.33
C GLU A 100 -6.25 0.17 -15.08
N LYS A 101 -7.20 0.77 -14.35
CA LYS A 101 -6.94 1.54 -13.14
C LYS A 101 -6.50 0.69 -11.95
N ILE A 102 -6.81 -0.61 -11.94
CA ILE A 102 -6.42 -1.52 -10.86
C ILE A 102 -5.15 -2.33 -11.19
N LEU A 103 -4.68 -2.26 -12.43
CA LEU A 103 -3.51 -2.99 -12.89
C LEU A 103 -2.25 -2.48 -12.17
N GLY A 104 -1.44 -3.41 -11.67
CA GLY A 104 -0.19 -3.07 -10.96
C GLY A 104 -0.37 -2.45 -9.57
N LEU A 105 -1.59 -2.20 -9.09
CA LEU A 105 -1.83 -1.74 -7.71
C LEU A 105 -1.65 -2.84 -6.66
N VAL A 106 -1.85 -4.10 -7.05
CA VAL A 106 -1.71 -5.26 -6.16
C VAL A 106 -0.69 -6.22 -6.72
N ASP A 107 0.20 -6.69 -5.85
CA ASP A 107 1.14 -7.75 -6.18
C ASP A 107 0.38 -8.98 -6.74
N PRO A 108 0.73 -9.49 -7.93
CA PRO A 108 0.12 -10.67 -8.53
C PRO A 108 0.08 -11.90 -7.61
N GLY A 109 1.03 -12.06 -6.68
CA GLY A 109 1.09 -13.16 -5.71
C GLY A 109 0.16 -13.00 -4.50
N LYS A 110 -0.42 -11.81 -4.27
CA LYS A 110 -1.29 -11.57 -3.11
C LYS A 110 -2.65 -12.24 -3.31
N LYS A 111 -3.09 -13.11 -2.39
CA LYS A 111 -4.37 -13.81 -2.53
C LYS A 111 -5.63 -12.92 -2.43
N GLY A 112 -5.51 -11.71 -1.88
CA GLY A 112 -6.60 -10.74 -1.76
C GLY A 112 -6.51 -9.61 -2.78
N GLY A 113 -7.64 -8.97 -3.08
CA GLY A 113 -7.72 -7.75 -3.90
C GLY A 113 -7.19 -6.50 -3.21
N PRO A 114 -7.26 -5.33 -3.88
CA PRO A 114 -6.90 -4.06 -3.27
C PRO A 114 -7.89 -3.71 -2.16
N THR A 115 -7.41 -3.07 -1.09
CA THR A 115 -8.28 -2.43 -0.11
C THR A 115 -8.58 -1.03 -0.60
N ILE A 116 -9.83 -0.78 -0.98
CA ILE A 116 -10.27 0.50 -1.49
C ILE A 116 -10.70 1.36 -0.31
N ILE A 117 -9.94 2.42 -0.05
CA ILE A 117 -10.29 3.44 0.93
C ILE A 117 -10.97 4.57 0.17
N GLN A 118 -12.25 4.80 0.45
CA GLN A 118 -12.96 5.94 -0.12
C GLN A 118 -12.67 7.15 0.75
N GLY A 119 -12.21 8.25 0.14
CA GLY A 119 -12.01 9.50 0.86
C GLY A 119 -13.30 9.99 1.51
N THR A 120 -13.17 10.79 2.57
CA THR A 120 -14.30 11.53 3.15
C THR A 120 -14.98 12.36 2.06
N LYS A 121 -16.30 12.21 1.94
CA LYS A 121 -17.14 13.01 1.05
C LYS A 121 -17.04 14.50 1.32
#